data_AF-K2CAL8-F1
#
_entry.id   AF-K2CAL8-F1
#
_cell.length_a   1.000
_cell.length_b   1.000
_cell.length_c   1.000
_cell.angle_alpha   90.00
_cell.angle_beta   90.00
_cell.angle_gamma   90.00
#
_symmetry.space_group_name_H-M   'P 1'
#
loop_
_entity.id
_entity.type
_entity.pdbx_description
1 polymer ?
#
loop_
_entity_poly.entity_id
_entity_poly.type
_entity_poly.pdbx_seq_one_letter_code
_entity_poly.pdbx_strand_id
1 'polypeptide(L)'
;IDNWLRNLQEVIRSKRQDLEKLETRAAKLSLICELNVQRQALNVGETTIVQEAWRRGQELHIHGWMYSLKDGRLKDMGISLSSLADLEEFESHCFG
;
A
#
# COMPACT_ATOMS: atom_id res chain seq x y z
N ILE A 1 17.60 -1.75 9.20
CA ILE A 1 16.25 -2.01 9.74
C ILE A 1 15.46 -0.71 9.90
N ASP A 2 16.11 0.38 10.35
CA ASP A 2 15.44 1.67 10.59
C ASP A 2 14.71 2.29 9.40
N ASN A 3 15.18 2.10 8.15
CA ASN A 3 14.51 2.68 6.98
C ASN A 3 13.17 1.99 6.67
N TRP A 4 13.03 0.70 6.97
CA TRP A 4 11.78 -0.05 6.79
C TRP A 4 10.74 0.33 7.85
N LEU A 5 11.18 0.52 9.09
CA LEU A 5 10.35 1.04 10.17
C LEU A 5 9.95 2.51 9.94
N ARG A 6 10.80 3.31 9.30
CA ARG A 6 10.51 4.71 8.97
C ARG A 6 9.30 4.85 8.05
N ASN A 7 9.20 4.05 7.00
CA ASN A 7 8.04 4.06 6.10
C ASN A 7 6.74 3.71 6.85
N LEU A 8 6.81 2.77 7.80
CA LEU A 8 5.67 2.41 8.64
C LEU A 8 5.33 3.52 9.65
N GLN A 9 6.33 4.20 10.21
CA GLN A 9 6.14 5.36 11.07
C GLN A 9 5.52 6.54 10.33
N GLU A 10 5.89 6.77 9.06
CA GLU A 10 5.27 7.80 8.22
C GLU A 10 3.77 7.53 8.00
N VAL A 11 3.41 6.29 7.67
CA VAL A 11 2.01 5.87 7.54
C VAL A 11 1.22 6.08 8.83
N ILE A 12 1.81 5.72 9.98
CA ILE A 12 1.16 5.93 11.28
C ILE A 12 0.99 7.43 11.56
N ARG A 13 1.98 8.26 11.20
CA ARG A 13 1.91 9.71 11.39
C ARG A 13 0.83 10.35 10.52
N SER A 14 0.75 9.98 9.24
CA SER A 14 -0.22 10.57 8.31
C SER A 14 -1.66 10.19 8.63
N LYS A 15 -1.90 8.99 9.18
CA LYS A 15 -3.25 8.50 9.52
C LYS A 15 -3.52 8.44 11.03
N ARG A 16 -2.80 9.25 11.83
CA ARG A 16 -2.91 9.25 13.29
C ARG A 16 -4.34 9.49 13.78
N GLN A 17 -5.06 10.44 13.18
CA GLN A 17 -6.45 10.76 13.56
C GLN A 17 -7.40 9.58 13.33
N ASP A 18 -7.19 8.81 12.26
CA ASP A 18 -8.01 7.63 11.98
C ASP A 18 -7.69 6.47 12.93
N LEU A 19 -6.42 6.31 13.28
CA LEU A 19 -5.99 5.34 14.30
C LEU A 19 -6.49 5.68 15.71
N GLU A 20 -6.68 6.96 16.03
CA GLU A 20 -7.22 7.40 17.31
C GLU A 20 -8.72 7.08 17.47
N LYS A 21 -9.48 7.01 16.36
CA LYS A 21 -10.90 6.62 16.35
C LYS A 21 -11.14 5.13 16.61
N LEU A 22 -10.10 4.29 16.49
CA LEU A 22 -10.22 2.84 16.69
C LEU A 22 -10.03 2.48 18.17
N GLU A 23 -10.93 1.68 18.73
CA GLU A 23 -10.91 1.34 20.15
C GLU A 23 -9.91 0.22 20.49
N THR A 24 -9.72 -0.73 19.59
CA THR A 24 -8.91 -1.93 19.86
C THR A 24 -7.55 -1.88 19.20
N ARG A 25 -6.53 -2.44 19.87
CA ARG A 25 -5.18 -2.62 19.32
C ARG A 25 -5.21 -3.46 18.03
N ALA A 26 -6.08 -4.47 17.97
CA ALA A 26 -6.22 -5.33 16.80
C ALA A 26 -6.71 -4.55 15.57
N ALA A 27 -7.73 -3.68 15.75
CA ALA A 27 -8.22 -2.83 14.67
C ALA A 27 -7.14 -1.86 14.17
N LYS A 28 -6.39 -1.23 15.09
CA LYS A 28 -5.27 -0.35 14.72
C LYS A 28 -4.19 -1.09 13.93
N LEU A 29 -3.82 -2.29 14.37
CA LEU A 29 -2.82 -3.10 13.67
C LEU A 29 -3.30 -3.50 12.27
N SER A 30 -4.56 -3.91 12.13
CA SER A 30 -5.15 -4.22 10.82
C SER A 30 -5.05 -3.03 9.88
N LEU A 31 -5.47 -1.85 10.33
CA LEU A 31 -5.40 -0.64 9.52
C LEU A 31 -3.96 -0.27 9.13
N ILE A 32 -3.01 -0.38 10.06
CA ILE A 32 -1.58 -0.13 9.75
C ILE A 32 -1.06 -1.11 8.70
N CYS A 33 -1.43 -2.39 8.78
CA CYS A 33 -1.04 -3.38 7.78
C CYS A 33 -1.65 -3.07 6.41
N GLU A 34 -2.93 -2.68 6.36
CA GLU A 34 -3.62 -2.31 5.12
C GLU A 34 -2.96 -1.11 4.45
N LEU A 35 -2.69 -0.05 5.22
CA LEU A 35 -2.00 1.14 4.74
C LEU A 35 -0.55 0.84 4.32
N ASN A 36 0.12 -0.09 5.00
CA ASN A 36 1.46 -0.51 4.61
C ASN A 36 1.46 -1.17 3.23
N VAL A 37 0.51 -2.06 2.94
CA VAL A 37 0.40 -2.70 1.62
C VAL A 37 0.12 -1.67 0.53
N GLN A 38 -0.80 -0.73 0.77
CA GLN A 38 -1.07 0.37 -0.17
C GLN A 38 0.19 1.20 -0.46
N ARG A 39 0.89 1.67 0.58
CA ARG A 39 2.12 2.46 0.41
C ARG A 39 3.22 1.69 -0.30
N GLN A 40 3.36 0.40 -0.03
CA GLN A 40 4.40 -0.41 -0.68
C GLN A 40 4.07 -0.70 -2.15
N ALA A 41 2.80 -0.89 -2.50
CA ALA A 41 2.39 -0.98 -3.90
C ALA A 41 2.71 0.32 -4.67
N LEU A 42 2.42 1.48 -4.07
CA LEU A 42 2.80 2.79 -4.62
C LEU A 42 4.32 2.89 -4.81
N ASN A 43 5.11 2.61 -3.76
CA ASN A 43 6.57 2.68 -3.83
C ASN A 43 7.16 1.79 -4.93
N VAL A 44 6.58 0.61 -5.19
CA VAL A 44 7.00 -0.27 -6.29
C VAL A 44 6.65 0.36 -7.65
N GLY A 45 5.44 0.89 -7.79
CA GLY A 45 4.98 1.61 -8.99
C GLY A 45 5.80 2.86 -9.32
N GLU A 46 6.28 3.56 -8.31
CA GLU A 46 7.12 4.76 -8.44
C GLU A 46 8.56 4.48 -8.88
N THR A 47 8.99 3.21 -8.86
CA THR A 47 10.35 2.89 -9.29
C THR A 47 10.54 3.12 -10.78
N THR A 48 11.71 3.64 -11.15
CA THR A 48 12.07 3.89 -12.56
C THR A 48 11.98 2.63 -13.42
N ILE A 49 12.25 1.46 -12.85
CA ILE A 49 12.17 0.16 -13.53
C ILE A 49 10.74 -0.15 -13.97
N VAL A 50 9.77 0.01 -13.06
CA VAL A 50 8.36 -0.26 -13.34
C VAL A 50 7.81 0.79 -14.30
N GLN A 51 8.07 2.07 -14.05
CA GLN A 51 7.59 3.13 -14.93
C GLN A 51 8.13 2.99 -16.36
N GLU A 52 9.42 2.63 -16.51
CA GLU A 52 9.99 2.40 -17.83
C GLU A 52 9.42 1.14 -18.50
N ALA A 53 9.02 0.13 -17.72
CA ALA A 53 8.30 -1.04 -18.25
C ALA A 53 6.96 -0.65 -18.86
N TRP A 54 6.18 0.17 -18.15
CA TRP A 54 4.93 0.69 -18.69
C TRP A 54 5.16 1.63 -19.88
N ARG A 55 6.16 2.52 -19.84
CA ARG A 55 6.47 3.45 -20.96
C ARG A 55 6.85 2.71 -22.25
N ARG A 56 7.58 1.59 -22.16
CA ARG A 56 7.91 0.77 -23.33
C ARG A 56 6.81 -0.21 -23.76
N GLY A 57 5.64 -0.17 -23.11
CA GLY A 57 4.50 -1.03 -23.42
C GLY A 57 4.67 -2.49 -22.96
N GLN A 58 5.56 -2.77 -22.00
CA GLN A 58 5.67 -4.10 -21.43
C GLN A 58 4.50 -4.37 -20.47
N GLU A 59 3.83 -5.51 -20.65
CA GLU A 59 2.77 -5.98 -19.75
C GLU A 59 3.35 -6.25 -18.35
N LEU A 60 2.87 -5.51 -17.35
CA LEU A 60 3.30 -5.60 -15.96
C LEU A 60 2.17 -5.14 -15.05
N HIS A 61 1.84 -5.96 -14.05
CA HIS A 61 0.81 -5.65 -13.06
C HIS A 61 1.37 -5.68 -11.64
N ILE A 62 0.92 -4.74 -10.80
CA ILE A 62 1.19 -4.73 -9.36
C ILE A 62 -0.12 -5.01 -8.63
N HIS A 63 -0.10 -6.06 -7.80
CA HIS A 63 -1.21 -6.44 -6.93
C HIS A 63 -0.80 -6.38 -5.47
N GLY A 64 -1.76 -6.01 -4.61
CA GLY A 64 -1.57 -5.94 -3.16
C GLY A 64 -2.50 -6.89 -2.43
N TRP A 65 -1.93 -7.80 -1.65
CA TRP A 65 -2.68 -8.77 -0.84
C TRP A 65 -2.18 -8.78 0.61
N MET A 66 -3.06 -9.17 1.52
CA MET A 66 -2.74 -9.43 2.91
C MET A 66 -3.08 -10.86 3.28
N TYR A 67 -2.22 -11.52 4.04
CA TYR A 67 -2.48 -12.86 4.54
C TYR A 67 -2.59 -12.83 6.07
N SER A 68 -3.72 -13.31 6.60
CA SER A 68 -3.94 -13.39 8.03
C SER A 68 -3.49 -14.74 8.56
N LEU A 69 -2.50 -14.72 9.47
CA LEU A 69 -2.03 -15.93 10.16
C LEU A 69 -3.06 -16.50 11.16
N LYS A 70 -4.04 -15.69 11.58
CA LYS A 70 -5.02 -16.08 12.58
C LYS A 70 -6.05 -17.07 12.02
N ASP A 71 -6.49 -16.83 10.79
CA ASP A 71 -7.59 -17.55 10.15
C ASP A 71 -7.22 -18.11 8.76
N GLY A 72 -5.98 -17.91 8.32
CA GLY A 72 -5.45 -18.43 7.05
C GLY A 72 -6.05 -17.78 5.81
N ARG A 73 -6.71 -16.62 5.94
CA ARG A 73 -7.39 -15.96 4.82
C ARG A 73 -6.47 -14.98 4.10
N LEU A 74 -6.49 -15.05 2.77
CA LEU A 74 -5.96 -14.02 1.89
C LEU A 74 -7.04 -12.95 1.71
N LYS A 75 -6.70 -11.69 1.97
CA LYS A 75 -7.52 -10.50 1.72
C LYS A 75 -6.94 -9.79 0.52
N ASP A 76 -7.75 -9.67 -0.53
CA ASP A 76 -7.45 -8.77 -1.64
C ASP A 76 -7.64 -7.32 -1.18
N MET A 77 -6.65 -6.48 -1.46
CA MET A 77 -6.69 -5.05 -1.14
C MET A 77 -7.31 -4.21 -2.26
N GLY A 78 -7.72 -4.83 -3.38
CA GLY A 78 -8.28 -4.13 -4.53
C GLY A 78 -7.24 -3.30 -5.30
N ILE A 79 -5.96 -3.60 -5.09
CA ILE A 79 -4.84 -2.91 -5.75
C ILE A 79 -4.52 -3.66 -7.04
N SER A 80 -4.62 -2.97 -8.17
CA SER A 80 -4.26 -3.48 -9.48
C SER A 80 -3.74 -2.34 -10.34
N LEU A 81 -2.42 -2.14 -10.35
CA LEU A 81 -1.77 -1.09 -11.14
C LEU A 81 -1.13 -1.71 -12.38
N SER A 82 -1.45 -1.19 -13.55
CA SER A 82 -0.97 -1.69 -14.84
C SER A 82 -0.42 -0.58 -15.75
N SER A 83 -0.50 0.67 -15.31
CA SER A 83 -0.09 1.82 -16.10
C SER A 83 0.35 3.00 -15.22
N LEU A 84 0.96 4.02 -15.84
CA LEU A 84 1.25 5.29 -15.17
C LEU A 84 -0.05 6.02 -14.74
N ALA A 85 -1.12 5.89 -15.53
CA ALA A 85 -2.41 6.50 -15.19
C ALA A 85 -3.02 5.86 -13.94
N ASP A 86 -2.96 4.52 -13.85
CA ASP A 86 -3.41 3.78 -12.67
C ASP A 86 -2.63 4.21 -11.42
N LEU A 87 -1.32 4.44 -11.56
CA LEU A 87 -0.45 4.89 -10.47
C LEU A 87 -0.85 6.28 -9.95
N GLU A 88 -1.08 7.24 -10.85
CA GLU A 88 -1.49 8.61 -10.52
C GLU A 88 -2.89 8.64 -9.86
N GLU A 89 -3.82 7.85 -10.37
CA GLU A 89 -5.17 7.70 -9.79
C GLU A 89 -5.10 7.06 -8.39
N PHE A 90 -4.29 6.02 -8.24
CA PHE A 90 -4.11 5.32 -6.97
C PHE A 90 -3.48 6.20 -5.89
N GLU A 91 -2.44 6.98 -6.24
CA GLU A 91 -1.80 7.93 -5.32
C GLU A 91 -2.82 8.96 -4.82
N SER A 92 -3.59 9.54 -5.75
CA SER A 92 -4.63 10.54 -5.44
C SER A 92 -5.72 9.98 -4.53
N HIS A 93 -6.13 8.72 -4.72
CA HIS A 93 -7.16 8.08 -3.91
C HIS A 93 -6.68 7.73 -2.49
N CYS A 94 -5.46 7.20 -2.36
CA CYS A 94 -4.94 6.71 -1.07
C CYS A 94 -4.34 7.82 -0.20
N PHE A 95 -3.76 8.85 -0.82
CA PHE A 95 -2.92 9.84 -0.13
C PHE A 95 -3.29 11.31 -0.42
N GLY A 96 -4.31 11.57 -1.24
CA GLY A 96 -4.90 12.91 -1.44
C GLY A 96 -5.72 13.43 -0.27
#